data_AF-A0A6S7I8P7-F1
#
_entry.id   AF-A0A6S7I8P7-F1
#
_cell.length_a   1.000
_cell.length_b   1.000
_cell.length_c   1.000
_cell.angle_alpha   90.00
_cell.angle_beta   90.00
_cell.angle_gamma   90.00
#
_symmetry.space_group_name_H-M   'P 1'
#
loop_
_entity.id
_entity.type
_entity.pdbx_description
1 polymer ?
#
loop_
_entity_poly.entity_id
_entity_poly.type
_entity_poly.pdbx_seq_one_letter_code
_entity_poly.pdbx_strand_id
1 'polypeptide(L)'
;MEPLTVETLSQASRGVRILLAELKIRCEFFNRGCGKFIELGDLERHVTECGFAPAVCSNEGCRLEVNKQDLLHHETAVCELRRVKCHNCDDIRQEMDTVKVNLALMNEKLDRNKKRLLETLEKIETNGNAVENVVREVELIRQVELIRQQFNKQDVNNRPVQGDIVEMKKSLTKITKLLERMSQQTSHEVQAEQEQKKTGIAEADDETDRTKEAVCILEGKEDGYLKSEEMCNFVNTEQTEGDRRVCAY
;
A
#
# COMPACT_ATOMS: atom_id res chain seq x y z
N MET A 1 -91.04 18.10 59.16
CA MET A 1 -91.26 16.71 58.74
C MET A 1 -89.93 16.01 58.86
N GLU A 2 -89.88 14.83 59.48
CA GLU A 2 -88.65 14.04 59.56
C GLU A 2 -88.34 13.42 58.18
N PRO A 3 -87.07 13.27 57.80
CA PRO A 3 -86.71 12.64 56.53
C PRO A 3 -86.96 11.14 56.57
N LEU A 4 -87.57 10.59 55.52
CA LEU A 4 -87.71 9.14 55.35
C LEU A 4 -86.32 8.52 55.12
N THR A 5 -85.83 7.75 56.10
CA THR A 5 -84.62 6.93 55.97
C THR A 5 -85.00 5.49 55.63
N VAL A 6 -84.05 4.71 55.11
CA VAL A 6 -84.26 3.28 54.78
C VAL A 6 -84.77 2.48 55.98
N GLU A 7 -84.31 2.82 57.19
CA GLU A 7 -84.71 2.19 58.45
C GLU A 7 -86.17 2.49 58.85
N THR A 8 -86.73 3.62 58.40
CA THR A 8 -88.14 4.00 58.65
C THR A 8 -89.12 3.42 57.62
N LEU A 9 -88.64 2.80 56.54
CA LEU A 9 -89.49 2.22 55.50
C LEU A 9 -89.93 0.80 55.86
N SER A 10 -91.21 0.64 56.22
CA SER A 10 -91.81 -0.67 56.45
C SER A 10 -91.77 -1.55 55.18
N GLN A 11 -91.53 -2.86 55.35
CA GLN A 11 -91.39 -3.77 54.22
C GLN A 11 -92.68 -3.80 53.38
N ALA A 12 -92.58 -3.50 52.08
CA ALA A 12 -93.69 -3.50 51.15
C ALA A 12 -94.49 -4.82 51.18
N SER A 13 -95.83 -4.73 51.10
CA SER A 13 -96.70 -5.91 51.22
C SER A 13 -96.49 -6.93 50.10
N ARG A 14 -96.85 -8.21 50.32
CA ARG A 14 -96.64 -9.29 49.34
C ARG A 14 -97.20 -8.95 47.95
N GLY A 15 -98.39 -8.34 47.87
CA GLY A 15 -98.98 -7.92 46.60
C GLY A 15 -98.17 -6.84 45.88
N VAL A 16 -97.70 -5.82 46.61
CA VAL A 16 -96.82 -4.78 46.06
C VAL A 16 -95.50 -5.37 45.58
N ARG A 17 -94.91 -6.33 46.31
CA ARG A 17 -93.65 -6.99 45.89
C ARG A 17 -93.81 -7.82 44.61
N ILE A 18 -94.95 -8.46 44.40
CA ILE A 18 -95.25 -9.21 43.15
C ILE A 18 -95.40 -8.22 41.98
N LEU A 19 -96.26 -7.20 42.13
CA LEU A 19 -96.46 -6.18 41.10
C LEU A 19 -95.18 -5.41 40.74
N LEU A 20 -94.29 -5.19 41.70
CA LEU A 20 -92.96 -4.62 41.44
C LEU A 20 -92.06 -5.59 40.67
N ALA A 21 -92.04 -6.88 41.01
CA ALA A 21 -91.23 -7.88 40.33
C ALA A 21 -91.61 -8.05 38.85
N GLU A 22 -92.91 -7.97 38.53
CA GLU A 22 -93.48 -8.05 37.17
C GLU A 22 -93.18 -6.81 36.29
N LEU A 23 -92.63 -5.71 36.86
CA LEU A 23 -92.31 -4.51 36.08
C LEU A 23 -91.18 -4.78 35.07
N LYS A 24 -91.47 -4.50 33.80
CA LYS A 24 -90.50 -4.67 32.71
C LYS A 24 -89.62 -3.45 32.53
N ILE A 25 -88.35 -3.59 32.87
CA ILE A 25 -87.29 -2.57 32.77
C ILE A 25 -86.31 -2.91 31.65
N ARG A 26 -85.49 -1.95 31.22
CA ARG A 26 -84.36 -2.20 30.32
C ARG A 26 -83.15 -2.70 31.11
N CYS A 27 -82.36 -3.58 30.51
CA CYS A 27 -81.03 -3.92 31.01
C CYS A 27 -80.17 -2.65 31.20
N GLU A 28 -79.37 -2.57 32.27
CA GLU A 28 -78.41 -1.47 32.47
C GLU A 28 -77.37 -1.39 31.36
N PHE A 29 -76.97 -2.53 30.77
CA PHE A 29 -76.06 -2.61 29.63
C PHE A 29 -76.73 -2.31 28.27
N PHE A 30 -77.90 -1.67 28.26
CA PHE A 30 -78.56 -1.20 27.02
C PHE A 30 -77.61 -0.35 26.17
N ASN A 31 -76.85 0.56 26.80
CA ASN A 31 -75.87 1.42 26.14
C ASN A 31 -74.64 0.68 25.59
N ARG A 32 -74.39 -0.57 26.02
CA ARG A 32 -73.35 -1.47 25.49
C ARG A 32 -73.89 -2.44 24.43
N GLY A 33 -75.21 -2.46 24.20
CA GLY A 33 -75.88 -3.25 23.16
C GLY A 33 -77.01 -4.16 23.65
N CYS A 34 -77.28 -4.26 24.97
CA CYS A 34 -78.31 -5.16 25.47
C CYS A 34 -79.74 -4.62 25.28
N GLY A 35 -80.34 -4.89 24.12
CA GLY A 35 -81.73 -4.54 23.81
C GLY A 35 -82.82 -5.28 24.59
N LYS A 36 -82.49 -6.04 25.65
CA LYS A 36 -83.46 -6.83 26.41
C LYS A 36 -84.27 -5.96 27.38
N PHE A 37 -85.59 -6.18 27.36
CA PHE A 37 -86.49 -5.83 28.44
C PHE A 37 -86.69 -7.06 29.33
N ILE A 38 -86.64 -6.87 30.65
CA ILE A 38 -86.61 -7.91 31.68
C ILE A 38 -87.48 -7.51 32.87
N GLU A 39 -88.05 -8.49 33.54
CA GLU A 39 -88.81 -8.29 34.77
C GLU A 39 -87.87 -7.95 35.93
N LEU A 40 -88.25 -7.00 36.78
CA LEU A 40 -87.41 -6.49 37.88
C LEU A 40 -86.97 -7.59 38.84
N GLY A 41 -87.81 -8.61 39.06
CA GLY A 41 -87.46 -9.80 39.86
C GLY A 41 -86.36 -10.69 39.25
N ASP A 42 -86.11 -10.56 37.95
CA ASP A 42 -85.13 -11.33 37.18
C ASP A 42 -83.85 -10.52 36.84
N LEU A 43 -83.80 -9.24 37.23
CA LEU A 43 -82.70 -8.31 36.90
C LEU A 43 -81.32 -8.85 37.28
N GLU A 44 -81.15 -9.32 38.51
CA GLU A 44 -79.86 -9.79 39.05
C GLU A 44 -79.32 -11.00 38.28
N ARG A 45 -80.19 -11.97 37.95
CA ARG A 45 -79.85 -13.12 37.10
C ARG A 45 -79.49 -12.67 35.69
N HIS A 46 -80.24 -11.73 35.12
CA HIS A 46 -79.89 -11.21 33.79
C HIS A 46 -78.55 -10.49 33.78
N VAL A 47 -78.28 -9.60 34.73
CA VAL A 47 -77.04 -8.80 34.82
C VAL A 47 -75.81 -9.70 34.91
N THR A 48 -75.83 -10.69 35.81
CA THR A 48 -74.72 -11.63 36.00
C THR A 48 -74.45 -12.50 34.77
N GLU A 49 -75.49 -12.85 34.00
CA GLU A 49 -75.39 -13.64 32.76
C GLU A 49 -75.16 -12.79 31.49
N CYS A 50 -75.30 -11.46 31.53
CA CYS A 50 -75.38 -10.63 30.32
C CYS A 50 -74.09 -10.63 29.49
N GLY A 51 -74.19 -10.99 28.21
CA GLY A 51 -73.06 -10.94 27.26
C GLY A 51 -72.48 -9.53 27.05
N PHE A 52 -73.29 -8.49 27.27
CA PHE A 52 -72.88 -7.08 27.19
C PHE A 52 -72.38 -6.50 28.52
N ALA A 53 -72.32 -7.29 29.60
CA ALA A 53 -71.71 -6.85 30.86
C ALA A 53 -70.22 -6.52 30.65
N PRO A 54 -69.67 -5.56 31.42
CA PRO A 54 -68.24 -5.26 31.38
C PRO A 54 -67.41 -6.44 31.90
N ALA A 55 -66.37 -6.78 31.16
CA ALA A 55 -65.35 -7.75 31.57
C ALA A 55 -63.97 -7.22 31.21
N VAL A 56 -62.99 -7.43 32.10
CA VAL A 56 -61.61 -6.94 31.93
C VAL A 56 -60.74 -8.05 31.37
N CYS A 57 -59.95 -7.74 30.34
CA CYS A 57 -58.99 -8.66 29.74
C CYS A 57 -57.98 -9.20 30.75
N SER A 58 -57.84 -10.53 30.82
CA SER A 58 -56.90 -11.23 31.71
C SER A 58 -55.46 -11.26 31.22
N ASN A 59 -55.19 -10.97 29.93
CA ASN A 59 -53.82 -10.84 29.42
C ASN A 59 -53.05 -9.76 30.19
N GLU A 60 -51.85 -10.12 30.63
CA GLU A 60 -50.98 -9.32 31.48
C GLU A 60 -50.68 -7.95 30.87
N GLY A 61 -50.93 -6.89 31.65
CA GLY A 61 -50.72 -5.50 31.22
C GLY A 61 -51.85 -4.88 30.40
N CYS A 62 -52.77 -5.66 29.81
CA CYS A 62 -53.81 -5.12 28.93
C CYS A 62 -54.88 -4.31 29.68
N ARG A 63 -55.56 -4.92 30.66
CA ARG A 63 -56.63 -4.30 31.48
C ARG A 63 -57.78 -3.65 30.69
N LEU A 64 -57.90 -3.89 29.38
CA LEU A 64 -58.97 -3.34 28.56
C LEU A 64 -60.33 -3.92 29.00
N GLU A 65 -61.32 -3.05 29.15
CA GLU A 65 -62.71 -3.46 29.39
C GLU A 65 -63.42 -3.70 28.06
N VAL A 66 -64.06 -4.86 27.92
CA VAL A 66 -64.82 -5.28 26.74
C VAL A 66 -66.21 -5.80 27.15
N ASN A 67 -66.99 -6.31 26.21
CA ASN A 67 -68.19 -7.10 26.54
C ASN A 67 -67.78 -8.52 26.96
N LYS A 68 -68.47 -9.10 27.96
CA LYS A 68 -68.29 -10.48 28.41
C LYS A 68 -68.34 -11.52 27.27
N GLN A 69 -69.15 -11.29 26.24
CA GLN A 69 -69.26 -12.14 25.05
C GLN A 69 -68.04 -12.03 24.10
N ASP A 70 -67.43 -10.84 24.03
CA ASP A 70 -66.34 -10.52 23.10
C ASP A 70 -64.96 -10.79 23.72
N LEU A 71 -64.89 -10.98 25.04
CA LEU A 71 -63.69 -11.21 25.85
C LEU A 71 -62.80 -12.34 25.28
N LEU A 72 -63.36 -13.51 24.99
CA LEU A 72 -62.58 -14.65 24.50
C LEU A 72 -61.93 -14.35 23.14
N HIS A 73 -62.63 -13.64 22.24
CA HIS A 73 -62.08 -13.23 20.95
C HIS A 73 -60.99 -12.18 21.13
N HIS A 74 -61.20 -11.21 22.01
CA HIS A 74 -60.17 -10.24 22.38
C HIS A 74 -58.91 -10.94 22.90
N GLU A 75 -59.02 -11.76 23.95
CA GLU A 75 -57.88 -12.38 24.61
C GLU A 75 -57.08 -13.31 23.71
N THR A 76 -57.75 -14.06 22.83
CA THR A 76 -57.12 -15.07 21.98
C THR A 76 -56.61 -14.55 20.64
N ALA A 77 -57.25 -13.52 20.05
CA ALA A 77 -56.98 -13.10 18.67
C ALA A 77 -56.59 -11.62 18.51
N VAL A 78 -57.20 -10.70 19.27
CA VAL A 78 -57.08 -9.24 19.05
C VAL A 78 -56.11 -8.56 20.02
N CYS A 79 -55.94 -9.09 21.23
CA CYS A 79 -55.13 -8.48 22.28
C CYS A 79 -53.64 -8.46 21.89
N GLU A 80 -53.10 -7.27 21.68
CA GLU A 80 -51.69 -7.03 21.34
C GLU A 80 -50.72 -7.58 22.39
N LEU A 81 -51.16 -7.64 23.66
CA LEU A 81 -50.40 -8.18 24.79
C LEU A 81 -50.66 -9.68 25.05
N ARG A 82 -51.30 -10.41 24.12
CA ARG A 82 -51.45 -11.87 24.25
C ARG A 82 -50.09 -12.56 24.15
N ARG A 83 -49.76 -13.43 25.11
CA ARG A 83 -48.50 -14.20 25.10
C ARG A 83 -48.60 -15.35 24.09
N VAL A 84 -47.97 -15.20 22.92
CA VAL A 84 -47.86 -16.29 21.91
C VAL A 84 -46.68 -17.21 22.20
N LYS A 85 -46.87 -18.53 22.08
CA LYS A 85 -45.76 -19.49 22.15
C LYS A 85 -45.03 -19.55 20.81
N CYS A 86 -43.73 -19.27 20.82
CA CYS A 86 -42.86 -19.59 19.68
C CYS A 86 -42.72 -21.12 19.55
N HIS A 87 -43.03 -21.68 18.39
CA HIS A 87 -42.94 -23.13 18.15
C HIS A 87 -41.55 -23.56 17.65
N ASN A 88 -40.83 -22.70 16.91
CA ASN A 88 -39.59 -23.04 16.20
C ASN A 88 -38.34 -22.36 16.79
N CYS A 89 -38.43 -21.79 18.00
CA CYS A 89 -37.32 -21.01 18.59
C CYS A 89 -36.09 -21.86 18.97
N ASP A 90 -36.25 -23.19 19.08
CA ASP A 90 -35.13 -24.12 19.23
C ASP A 90 -34.45 -24.43 17.89
N ASP A 91 -35.19 -24.48 16.78
CA ASP A 91 -34.66 -24.67 15.43
C ASP A 91 -33.89 -23.42 14.97
N ILE A 92 -34.50 -22.24 15.12
CA ILE A 92 -33.88 -20.94 14.80
C ILE A 92 -32.57 -20.74 15.59
N ARG A 93 -32.49 -21.25 16.82
CA ARG A 93 -31.25 -21.21 17.62
C ARG A 93 -30.17 -22.13 17.05
N GLN A 94 -30.53 -23.37 16.67
CA GLN A 94 -29.59 -24.32 16.04
C GLN A 94 -29.09 -23.83 14.67
N GLU A 95 -29.96 -23.22 13.85
CA GLU A 95 -29.57 -22.58 12.60
C GLU A 95 -28.60 -21.42 12.85
N MET A 96 -28.89 -20.56 13.82
CA MET A 96 -28.02 -19.41 14.15
C MET A 96 -26.67 -19.83 14.72
N ASP A 97 -26.60 -20.88 15.55
CA ASP A 97 -25.33 -21.47 16.01
C ASP A 97 -24.54 -22.10 14.83
N THR A 98 -25.23 -22.72 13.88
CA THR A 98 -24.63 -23.26 12.64
C THR A 98 -24.04 -22.13 11.77
N VAL A 99 -24.78 -21.03 11.58
CA VAL A 99 -24.31 -19.84 10.84
C VAL A 99 -23.10 -19.22 11.53
N LYS A 100 -23.10 -19.15 12.87
CA LYS A 100 -21.99 -18.62 13.69
C LYS A 100 -20.70 -19.45 13.53
N VAL A 101 -20.79 -20.77 13.50
CA VAL A 101 -19.64 -21.66 13.22
C VAL A 101 -19.13 -21.46 11.79
N ASN A 102 -20.03 -21.40 10.80
CA ASN A 102 -19.67 -21.18 9.40
C ASN A 102 -18.97 -19.82 9.19
N LEU A 103 -19.42 -18.77 9.87
CA LEU A 103 -18.80 -17.44 9.83
C LEU A 103 -17.37 -17.45 10.42
N ALA A 104 -17.14 -18.16 11.52
CA ALA A 104 -15.79 -18.32 12.09
C ALA A 104 -14.85 -19.02 11.10
N LEU A 105 -15.29 -20.13 10.50
CA LEU A 105 -14.53 -20.88 9.48
C LEU A 105 -14.27 -20.04 8.21
N MET A 106 -15.18 -19.13 7.85
CA MET A 106 -15.02 -18.21 6.74
C MET A 106 -13.97 -17.12 7.05
N ASN A 107 -13.98 -16.56 8.25
CA ASN A 107 -12.99 -15.57 8.69
C ASN A 107 -11.58 -16.17 8.71
N GLU A 108 -11.39 -17.38 9.24
CA GLU A 108 -10.08 -18.05 9.17
C GLU A 108 -9.61 -18.29 7.72
N LYS A 109 -10.53 -18.63 6.80
CA LYS A 109 -10.20 -18.80 5.37
C LYS A 109 -9.78 -17.47 4.75
N LEU A 110 -10.44 -16.37 5.12
CA LEU A 110 -10.08 -15.02 4.69
C LEU A 110 -8.68 -14.62 5.20
N ASP A 111 -8.35 -14.86 6.46
CA ASP A 111 -7.02 -14.59 7.02
C ASP A 111 -5.92 -15.46 6.40
N ARG A 112 -6.19 -16.75 6.16
CA ARG A 112 -5.26 -17.63 5.44
C ARG A 112 -5.01 -17.14 4.01
N ASN A 113 -6.05 -16.68 3.31
CA ASN A 113 -5.91 -16.12 1.97
C ASN A 113 -5.18 -14.76 1.97
N LYS A 114 -5.43 -13.91 2.98
CA LYS A 114 -4.74 -12.62 3.17
C LYS A 114 -3.23 -12.81 3.37
N LYS A 115 -2.82 -13.77 4.19
CA LYS A 115 -1.39 -14.12 4.39
C LYS A 115 -0.73 -14.58 3.08
N ARG A 116 -1.35 -15.55 2.38
CA ARG A 116 -0.88 -16.03 1.07
C ARG A 116 -0.79 -14.93 0.01
N LEU A 117 -1.67 -13.93 0.03
CA LEU A 117 -1.62 -12.79 -0.88
C LEU A 117 -0.42 -11.89 -0.58
N LEU A 118 -0.16 -11.57 0.70
CA LEU A 118 1.03 -10.80 1.11
C LEU A 118 2.33 -11.53 0.75
N GLU A 119 2.44 -12.83 1.06
CA GLU A 119 3.55 -13.70 0.66
C GLU A 119 3.76 -13.81 -0.86
N THR A 120 2.74 -13.44 -1.66
CA THR A 120 2.82 -13.43 -3.13
C THR A 120 3.26 -12.05 -3.63
N LEU A 121 2.78 -10.97 -3.01
CA LEU A 121 3.21 -9.60 -3.29
C LEU A 121 4.71 -9.40 -3.01
N GLU A 122 5.21 -9.88 -1.87
CA GLU A 122 6.65 -9.86 -1.52
C GLU A 122 7.53 -10.59 -2.56
N LYS A 123 7.04 -11.73 -3.08
CA LYS A 123 7.72 -12.47 -4.16
C LYS A 123 7.67 -11.73 -5.50
N ILE A 124 6.59 -11.02 -5.79
CA ILE A 124 6.49 -10.17 -6.99
C ILE A 124 7.46 -8.99 -6.89
N GLU A 125 7.60 -8.38 -5.71
CA GLU A 125 8.54 -7.28 -5.46
C GLU A 125 10.01 -7.73 -5.62
N THR A 126 10.40 -8.84 -4.98
CA THR A 126 11.76 -9.41 -5.12
C THR A 126 12.08 -9.82 -6.56
N ASN A 127 11.11 -10.40 -7.29
CA ASN A 127 11.25 -10.70 -8.71
C ASN A 127 11.33 -9.43 -9.59
N GLY A 128 10.58 -8.38 -9.26
CA GLY A 128 10.65 -7.09 -9.96
C GLY A 128 12.04 -6.46 -9.85
N ASN A 129 12.60 -6.43 -8.64
CA ASN A 129 13.95 -5.95 -8.38
C ASN A 129 15.02 -6.77 -9.13
N ALA A 130 14.83 -8.09 -9.25
CA ALA A 130 15.71 -8.95 -10.04
C ALA A 130 15.63 -8.66 -11.55
N VAL A 131 14.41 -8.44 -12.09
CA VAL A 131 14.21 -8.04 -13.49
C VAL A 131 14.82 -6.67 -13.79
N GLU A 132 14.69 -5.70 -12.87
CA GLU A 132 15.32 -4.37 -13.02
C GLU A 132 16.85 -4.45 -13.12
N ASN A 133 17.47 -5.35 -12.34
CA ASN A 133 18.91 -5.61 -12.45
C ASN A 133 19.30 -6.25 -13.79
N VAL A 134 18.55 -7.25 -14.26
CA VAL A 134 18.79 -7.86 -15.59
C VAL A 134 18.60 -6.83 -16.72
N VAL A 135 17.64 -5.91 -16.61
CA VAL A 135 17.46 -4.81 -17.57
C VAL A 135 18.66 -3.86 -17.57
N ARG A 136 19.23 -3.53 -16.39
CA ARG A 136 20.49 -2.76 -16.30
C ARG A 136 21.66 -3.48 -16.97
N GLU A 137 21.82 -4.77 -16.73
CA GLU A 137 22.89 -5.58 -17.34
C GLU A 137 22.77 -5.66 -18.87
N VAL A 138 21.56 -5.84 -19.40
CA VAL A 138 21.30 -5.88 -20.85
C VAL A 138 21.64 -4.55 -21.53
N GLU A 139 21.32 -3.40 -20.91
CA GLU A 139 21.71 -2.10 -21.46
C GLU A 139 23.23 -1.89 -21.39
N LEU A 140 23.91 -2.31 -20.31
CA LEU A 140 25.37 -2.28 -20.23
C LEU A 140 26.03 -3.13 -21.33
N ILE A 141 25.52 -4.32 -21.60
CA ILE A 141 25.97 -5.17 -22.72
C ILE A 141 25.79 -4.44 -24.06
N ARG A 142 24.65 -3.76 -24.27
CA ARG A 142 24.39 -2.97 -25.49
C ARG A 142 25.41 -1.83 -25.68
N GLN A 143 25.78 -1.14 -24.59
CA GLN A 143 26.81 -0.09 -24.62
C GLN A 143 28.22 -0.68 -24.91
N VAL A 144 28.56 -1.83 -24.33
CA VAL A 144 29.83 -2.53 -24.62
C VAL A 144 29.92 -2.96 -26.08
N GLU A 145 28.83 -3.46 -26.68
CA GLU A 145 28.80 -3.82 -28.11
C GLU A 145 29.01 -2.58 -29.03
N LEU A 146 28.45 -1.42 -28.66
CA LEU A 146 28.68 -0.15 -29.37
C LEU A 146 30.14 0.31 -29.29
N ILE A 147 30.75 0.27 -28.10
CA ILE A 147 32.18 0.61 -27.91
C ILE A 147 33.07 -0.34 -28.71
N ARG A 148 32.77 -1.64 -28.69
CA ARG A 148 33.48 -2.66 -29.48
C ARG A 148 33.39 -2.39 -30.99
N GLN A 149 32.24 -1.98 -31.50
CA GLN A 149 32.09 -1.57 -32.90
C GLN A 149 32.89 -0.30 -33.25
N GLN A 150 33.00 0.66 -32.33
CA GLN A 150 33.85 1.85 -32.51
C GLN A 150 35.33 1.47 -32.54
N PHE A 151 35.79 0.64 -31.59
CA PHE A 151 37.18 0.18 -31.52
C PHE A 151 37.59 -0.62 -32.77
N ASN A 152 36.72 -1.50 -33.27
CA ASN A 152 36.96 -2.23 -34.52
C ASN A 152 37.10 -1.29 -35.74
N LYS A 153 36.34 -0.19 -35.81
CA LYS A 153 36.51 0.83 -36.86
C LYS A 153 37.83 1.57 -36.70
N GLN A 154 38.25 1.84 -35.47
CA GLN A 154 39.53 2.50 -35.19
C GLN A 154 40.74 1.60 -35.54
N ASP A 155 40.69 0.29 -35.28
CA ASP A 155 41.72 -0.66 -35.75
C ASP A 155 41.87 -0.61 -37.27
N VAL A 156 40.75 -0.74 -38.01
CA VAL A 156 40.75 -0.69 -39.48
C VAL A 156 41.34 0.63 -40.01
N ASN A 157 40.99 1.76 -39.39
CA ASN A 157 41.54 3.08 -39.75
C ASN A 157 43.03 3.25 -39.39
N ASN A 158 43.54 2.51 -38.39
CA ASN A 158 44.94 2.59 -37.95
C ASN A 158 45.88 1.67 -38.75
N ARG A 159 45.38 0.65 -39.46
CA ARG A 159 46.20 -0.28 -40.26
C ARG A 159 47.09 0.39 -41.32
N PRO A 160 46.65 1.41 -42.08
CA PRO A 160 47.53 2.13 -43.01
C PRO A 160 48.73 2.75 -42.28
N VAL A 161 48.48 3.45 -41.17
CA VAL A 161 49.52 4.10 -40.34
C VAL A 161 50.51 3.08 -39.78
N GLN A 162 50.06 1.89 -39.39
CA GLN A 162 50.97 0.79 -39.01
C GLN A 162 51.83 0.30 -40.18
N GLY A 163 51.27 0.24 -41.40
CA GLY A 163 52.02 -0.03 -42.63
C GLY A 163 53.09 1.02 -42.89
N ASP A 164 52.73 2.30 -42.82
CA ASP A 164 53.63 3.44 -43.00
C ASP A 164 54.78 3.42 -41.98
N ILE A 165 54.49 3.11 -40.71
CA ILE A 165 55.50 2.94 -39.65
C ILE A 165 56.47 1.78 -39.97
N VAL A 166 55.97 0.67 -40.53
CA VAL A 166 56.82 -0.47 -40.92
C VAL A 166 57.70 -0.13 -42.14
N GLU A 167 57.17 0.61 -43.12
CA GLU A 167 57.98 1.08 -44.26
C GLU A 167 59.00 2.14 -43.84
N MET A 168 58.62 3.10 -43.01
CA MET A 168 59.52 4.11 -42.44
C MET A 168 60.67 3.47 -41.67
N LYS A 169 60.42 2.41 -40.87
CA LYS A 169 61.45 1.62 -40.19
C LYS A 169 62.40 0.90 -41.17
N LYS A 170 61.90 0.38 -42.30
CA LYS A 170 62.75 -0.20 -43.37
C LYS A 170 63.62 0.87 -44.05
N SER A 171 63.10 2.08 -44.25
CA SER A 171 63.85 3.20 -44.83
C SER A 171 64.90 3.74 -43.87
N LEU A 172 64.58 3.89 -42.58
CA LEU A 172 65.54 4.24 -41.53
C LEU A 172 66.70 3.24 -41.45
N THR A 173 66.43 1.94 -41.45
CA THR A 173 67.51 0.92 -41.42
C THR A 173 68.38 0.89 -42.69
N LYS A 174 67.88 1.35 -43.85
CA LYS A 174 68.73 1.59 -45.03
C LYS A 174 69.65 2.81 -44.83
N ILE A 175 69.13 3.88 -44.21
CA ILE A 175 69.89 5.11 -43.91
C ILE A 175 70.98 4.83 -42.86
N THR A 176 70.67 4.09 -41.78
CA THR A 176 71.68 3.65 -40.80
C THR A 176 72.82 2.89 -41.49
N LYS A 177 72.50 1.92 -42.36
CA LYS A 177 73.48 1.16 -43.15
C LYS A 177 74.20 1.95 -44.24
N LEU A 178 73.82 3.20 -44.51
CA LEU A 178 74.60 4.14 -45.33
C LEU A 178 75.55 4.95 -44.46
N LEU A 179 75.05 5.48 -43.34
CA LEU A 179 75.84 6.23 -42.35
C LEU A 179 76.96 5.38 -41.74
N GLU A 180 76.72 4.10 -41.42
CA GLU A 180 77.74 3.15 -40.95
C GLU A 180 78.89 3.00 -41.95
N ARG A 181 78.57 2.87 -43.25
CA ARG A 181 79.58 2.75 -44.31
C ARG A 181 80.35 4.05 -44.54
N MET A 182 79.66 5.19 -44.53
CA MET A 182 80.33 6.50 -44.61
C MET A 182 81.27 6.71 -43.43
N SER A 183 80.82 6.39 -42.21
CA SER A 183 81.63 6.47 -40.99
C SER A 183 82.87 5.55 -41.05
N GLN A 184 82.73 4.34 -41.59
CA GLN A 184 83.86 3.43 -41.83
C GLN A 184 84.83 3.98 -42.89
N GLN A 185 84.32 4.53 -44.00
CA GLN A 185 85.16 5.15 -45.03
C GLN A 185 85.95 6.34 -44.46
N THR A 186 85.29 7.28 -43.78
CA THR A 186 85.96 8.42 -43.14
C THR A 186 86.92 7.99 -42.03
N SER A 187 86.63 6.90 -41.31
CA SER A 187 87.57 6.32 -40.34
C SER A 187 88.84 5.77 -41.02
N HIS A 188 88.70 5.10 -42.17
CA HIS A 188 89.85 4.63 -42.95
C HIS A 188 90.63 5.78 -43.60
N GLU A 189 89.95 6.81 -44.08
CA GLU A 189 90.57 8.03 -44.64
C GLU A 189 91.39 8.77 -43.56
N VAL A 190 90.81 8.99 -42.37
CA VAL A 190 91.52 9.61 -41.23
C VAL A 190 92.66 8.73 -40.72
N GLN A 191 92.53 7.39 -40.73
CA GLN A 191 93.64 6.49 -40.42
C GLN A 191 94.77 6.59 -41.45
N ALA A 192 94.45 6.63 -42.75
CA ALA A 192 95.46 6.81 -43.80
C ALA A 192 96.16 8.17 -43.72
N GLU A 193 95.43 9.26 -43.40
CA GLU A 193 96.04 10.57 -43.14
C GLU A 193 96.91 10.58 -41.87
N GLN A 194 96.52 9.86 -40.81
CA GLN A 194 97.35 9.70 -39.61
C GLN A 194 98.60 8.84 -39.85
N GLU A 195 98.54 7.84 -40.72
CA GLU A 195 99.72 7.07 -41.13
C GLU A 195 100.65 7.90 -42.02
N GLN A 196 100.12 8.70 -42.95
CA GLN A 196 100.92 9.67 -43.71
C GLN A 196 101.59 10.71 -42.80
N LYS A 197 100.88 11.22 -41.79
CA LYS A 197 101.46 12.09 -40.75
C LYS A 197 102.45 11.40 -39.80
N LYS A 198 102.47 10.06 -39.72
CA LYS A 198 103.54 9.32 -39.01
C LYS A 198 104.79 9.09 -39.87
N THR A 199 104.70 9.29 -41.18
CA THR A 199 105.84 9.25 -42.11
C THR A 199 106.47 10.61 -42.41
N GLY A 200 105.99 11.70 -41.79
CA GLY A 200 106.57 13.03 -41.93
C GLY A 200 106.60 13.78 -40.59
N ILE A 201 107.78 14.30 -40.24
CA ILE A 201 108.11 15.01 -38.97
C ILE A 201 108.34 14.06 -37.79
N ALA A 202 109.53 13.45 -37.79
CA ALA A 202 110.38 13.31 -36.58
C ALA A 202 110.78 14.68 -35.99
N GLU A 203 111.05 14.74 -34.67
CA GLU A 203 112.04 15.60 -33.98
C GLU A 203 111.83 17.14 -33.91
N ALA A 204 111.22 17.59 -32.80
CA ALA A 204 111.51 18.77 -31.93
C ALA A 204 110.23 19.08 -31.08
N ASP A 205 110.21 19.13 -29.74
CA ASP A 205 110.95 19.96 -28.75
C ASP A 205 110.62 21.47 -28.88
N ASP A 206 110.22 22.25 -27.84
CA ASP A 206 110.05 22.01 -26.39
C ASP A 206 109.02 23.05 -25.78
N GLU A 207 108.76 23.02 -24.45
CA GLU A 207 108.27 24.09 -23.53
C GLU A 207 107.16 25.10 -24.00
N THR A 208 106.01 25.35 -23.34
CA THR A 208 105.75 25.74 -21.92
C THR A 208 104.23 25.88 -21.67
N ASP A 209 103.66 25.40 -20.55
CA ASP A 209 103.29 26.06 -19.27
C ASP A 209 101.76 26.39 -19.08
N ARG A 210 101.35 26.68 -17.83
CA ARG A 210 99.99 26.47 -17.26
C ARG A 210 98.85 27.39 -17.73
N THR A 211 97.64 26.80 -17.78
CA THR A 211 96.43 27.20 -17.00
C THR A 211 95.47 26.00 -16.94
N LYS A 212 95.11 25.41 -15.80
CA LYS A 212 94.17 25.90 -14.76
C LYS A 212 92.85 26.47 -15.32
N GLU A 213 91.82 25.63 -15.38
CA GLU A 213 90.56 25.91 -14.67
C GLU A 213 89.79 24.61 -14.40
N ALA A 214 88.86 24.63 -13.44
CA ALA A 214 88.09 23.47 -13.01
C ALA A 214 86.61 23.83 -12.84
N VAL A 215 85.73 23.13 -13.56
CA VAL A 215 84.27 23.28 -13.45
C VAL A 215 83.62 21.90 -13.42
N CYS A 216 83.09 21.52 -12.26
CA CYS A 216 82.13 20.43 -12.13
C CYS A 216 80.72 20.99 -12.39
N ILE A 217 79.88 20.33 -13.21
CA ILE A 217 78.40 20.38 -13.24
C ILE A 217 77.94 19.31 -14.26
N LEU A 218 76.91 18.47 -14.07
CA LEU A 218 76.22 17.98 -12.86
C LEU A 218 75.62 16.59 -13.19
N GLU A 219 75.39 15.74 -12.18
CA GLU A 219 74.46 14.61 -12.34
C GLU A 219 73.02 15.13 -12.29
N GLY A 220 72.33 15.13 -13.44
CA GLY A 220 70.94 15.59 -13.56
C GLY A 220 69.92 14.51 -13.24
N LYS A 221 69.60 14.31 -11.96
CA LYS A 221 68.32 13.71 -11.54
C LYS A 221 67.29 14.81 -11.32
N GLU A 222 66.19 14.79 -12.07
CA GLU A 222 64.95 15.45 -11.66
C GLU A 222 63.75 14.52 -11.89
N ASP A 223 63.15 14.08 -10.79
CA ASP A 223 61.73 13.71 -10.76
C ASP A 223 60.92 15.02 -10.82
N GLY A 224 60.21 15.29 -11.92
CA GLY A 224 59.63 16.62 -12.19
C GLY A 224 58.19 16.61 -12.71
N TYR A 225 57.22 16.79 -11.82
CA TYR A 225 55.81 17.01 -12.19
C TYR A 225 55.57 18.44 -12.69
N LEU A 226 55.24 18.60 -13.97
CA LEU A 226 54.45 19.71 -14.52
C LEU A 226 53.48 19.09 -15.54
N LYS A 227 52.15 19.22 -15.46
CA LYS A 227 51.30 20.25 -14.84
C LYS A 227 51.43 21.62 -15.51
N SER A 228 50.95 21.69 -16.75
CA SER A 228 50.41 22.93 -17.33
C SER A 228 48.98 23.14 -16.80
N GLU A 229 48.82 24.02 -15.83
CA GLU A 229 47.52 24.64 -15.54
C GLU A 229 47.32 25.89 -16.42
N GLU A 230 46.13 26.49 -16.32
CA GLU A 230 45.75 27.78 -16.93
C GLU A 230 45.51 27.75 -18.47
N MET A 231 44.52 28.48 -19.03
CA MET A 231 43.57 29.42 -18.42
C MET A 231 42.25 29.56 -19.23
N CYS A 232 41.40 30.51 -18.79
CA CYS A 232 40.21 31.06 -19.45
C CYS A 232 38.86 30.33 -19.27
N ASN A 233 38.21 30.65 -18.14
CA ASN A 233 36.75 30.67 -18.00
C ASN A 233 36.08 31.65 -18.98
N PHE A 234 34.76 31.52 -19.19
CA PHE A 234 33.68 32.54 -19.08
C PHE A 234 32.37 31.81 -19.52
N VAL A 235 31.30 31.67 -18.71
CA VAL A 235 30.34 32.69 -18.20
C VAL A 235 29.64 33.38 -19.39
N ASN A 236 28.30 33.36 -19.56
CA ASN A 236 27.15 33.03 -18.67
C ASN A 236 25.96 32.47 -19.51
N THR A 237 24.76 32.09 -19.01
CA THR A 237 24.17 32.17 -17.64
C THR A 237 23.58 30.78 -17.22
N GLU A 238 22.35 30.48 -16.73
CA GLU A 238 21.06 31.21 -16.51
C GLU A 238 20.16 30.52 -15.43
N GLN A 239 18.86 30.84 -15.44
CA GLN A 239 17.74 30.53 -14.53
C GLN A 239 17.08 29.14 -14.76
N THR A 240 16.27 28.52 -13.87
CA THR A 240 15.58 28.94 -12.61
C THR A 240 15.25 27.71 -11.71
N GLU A 241 15.09 27.94 -10.39
CA GLU A 241 14.18 27.27 -9.40
C GLU A 241 14.09 25.72 -9.27
N GLY A 242 13.93 25.13 -8.08
CA GLY A 242 13.78 25.73 -6.74
C GLY A 242 13.80 24.69 -5.58
N ASP A 243 13.76 25.20 -4.35
CA ASP A 243 14.05 24.47 -3.10
C ASP A 243 13.02 23.42 -2.63
N ARG A 244 13.53 22.36 -1.97
CA ARG A 244 13.50 22.24 -0.49
C ARG A 244 14.17 20.95 0.03
N ARG A 245 15.15 21.10 0.92
CA ARG A 245 15.45 20.13 1.99
C ARG A 245 15.01 20.73 3.32
N VAL A 246 14.44 19.91 4.19
CA VAL A 246 14.16 20.28 5.59
C VAL A 246 15.22 19.63 6.47
N CYS A 247 15.90 20.42 7.29
CA CYS A 247 16.76 19.88 8.34
C CYS A 247 15.89 19.41 9.51
N ALA A 248 16.16 18.20 10.03
CA ALA A 248 15.67 17.78 11.33
C ALA A 248 16.73 18.09 12.41
N TYR A 249 16.26 18.63 13.53
CA TYR A 249 16.89 18.49 14.85
C TYR A 249 16.25 17.29 15.55
#